data_AF-A0A7V9V4L5-F1
#
_entry.id   AF-A0A7V9V4L5-F1
#
_cell.length_a   1.000
_cell.length_b   1.000
_cell.length_c   1.000
_cell.angle_alpha   90.00
_cell.angle_beta   90.00
_cell.angle_gamma   90.00
#
_symmetry.space_group_name_H-M   'P 1'
#
loop_
_entity.id
_entity.type
_entity.pdbx_description
1 polymer ?
#
loop_
_entity_poly.entity_id
_entity_poly.type
_entity_poly.pdbx_seq_one_letter_code
_entity_poly.pdbx_strand_id
1 'polypeptide(L)'
;MHILLSLPGTLPVAKAMQLLKGNSSKWMHETFLELRNSSWQEGYAAFSIGVSGVEETTTYIRTQEEHHRTRPFRDEVELFLRRHGLEYDVSMLE
;
A
#
# COMPACT_ATOMS: atom_id res chain seq x y z
N MET A 1 -3.32 2.23 4.01
CA MET A 1 -2.09 3.05 3.97
C MET A 1 -1.60 3.10 2.53
N HIS A 2 -1.10 4.24 2.07
CA HIS A 2 -0.58 4.45 0.72
C HIS A 2 0.81 5.05 0.76
N ILE A 3 1.74 4.55 -0.06
CA ILE A 3 3.13 4.99 -0.10
C ILE A 3 3.62 5.04 -1.54
N LEU A 4 4.26 6.14 -1.93
CA LEU A 4 5.03 6.26 -3.16
C LEU A 4 6.52 6.00 -2.84
N LEU A 5 7.12 5.01 -3.50
CA LEU A 5 8.49 4.57 -3.26
C LEU A 5 9.33 4.66 -4.54
N SER A 6 10.58 5.10 -4.38
CA SER A 6 11.64 4.88 -5.37
C SER A 6 12.54 3.77 -4.84
N LEU A 7 12.66 2.67 -5.58
CA LEU A 7 13.44 1.50 -5.20
C LEU A 7 14.59 1.27 -6.21
N PRO A 8 15.77 0.82 -5.76
CA PRO A 8 16.79 0.31 -6.67
C PRO A 8 16.23 -0.86 -7.49
N GLY A 9 16.58 -0.95 -8.77
CA GLY A 9 16.13 -2.05 -9.64
C GLY A 9 16.59 -3.45 -9.19
N THR A 10 17.58 -3.51 -8.28
CA THR A 10 18.08 -4.75 -7.66
C THR A 10 17.29 -5.18 -6.42
N LEU A 11 16.35 -4.35 -5.93
CA LEU A 11 15.54 -4.66 -4.75
C LEU A 11 14.13 -5.08 -5.17
N PRO A 12 13.75 -6.37 -5.00
CA PRO A 12 12.40 -6.81 -5.30
C PRO A 12 11.37 -6.12 -4.41
N VAL A 13 10.20 -5.78 -4.98
CA VAL A 13 9.09 -5.16 -4.25
C VAL A 13 8.67 -6.00 -3.03
N ALA A 14 8.61 -7.33 -3.18
CA ALA A 14 8.30 -8.23 -2.07
C ALA A 14 9.30 -8.11 -0.91
N LYS A 15 10.59 -7.92 -1.22
CA LYS A 15 11.61 -7.72 -0.19
C LYS A 15 11.46 -6.36 0.48
N ALA A 16 11.19 -5.31 -0.29
CA ALA A 16 10.94 -3.97 0.26
C ALA A 16 9.73 -3.98 1.21
N MET A 17 8.63 -4.62 0.81
CA MET A 17 7.42 -4.73 1.64
C MET A 17 7.63 -5.59 2.88
N GLN A 18 8.39 -6.68 2.78
CA GLN A 18 8.78 -7.49 3.95
C GLN A 18 9.54 -6.63 4.97
N LEU A 19 10.53 -5.87 4.53
CA LEU A 19 11.33 -5.00 5.40
C LEU A 19 10.49 -3.89 6.03
N LEU A 20 9.65 -3.22 5.23
CA LEU A 20 8.79 -2.14 5.71
C LEU A 20 7.81 -2.64 6.77
N LYS A 21 7.05 -3.71 6.46
CA LYS A 21 6.04 -4.26 7.37
C LYS A 21 6.69 -4.86 8.62
N GLY A 22 7.75 -5.66 8.45
CA GLY A 22 8.43 -6.32 9.55
C GLY A 22 9.09 -5.35 10.53
N ASN A 23 9.87 -4.39 10.01
CA ASN A 23 10.57 -3.43 10.88
C ASN A 23 9.60 -2.49 11.59
N SER A 24 8.55 -2.03 10.91
CA SER A 24 7.53 -1.17 11.54
C SER A 24 6.71 -1.93 12.59
N SER A 25 6.34 -3.19 12.36
CA SER A 25 5.68 -4.02 13.38
C SER A 25 6.56 -4.19 14.60
N LYS A 26 7.84 -4.55 14.41
CA LYS A 26 8.79 -4.69 15.52
C LYS A 26 8.88 -3.39 16.33
N TRP A 27 9.13 -2.26 15.65
CA TRP A 27 9.22 -0.95 16.30
C TRP A 27 7.92 -0.60 17.05
N MET A 28 6.76 -0.84 16.44
CA MET A 28 5.45 -0.57 17.04
C MET A 28 5.22 -1.42 18.30
N HIS A 29 5.55 -2.71 18.25
CA HIS A 29 5.39 -3.64 19.38
C HIS A 29 6.34 -3.32 20.54
N GLU A 30 7.53 -2.81 20.23
CA GLU A 30 8.53 -2.41 21.23
C GLU A 30 8.25 -1.03 21.84
N THR A 31 7.65 -0.12 21.05
CA THR A 31 7.42 1.28 21.47
C THR A 31 6.06 1.48 22.15
N PHE A 32 5.02 0.80 21.67
CA PHE A 32 3.64 1.00 22.11
C PHE A 32 3.04 -0.32 22.61
N LEU A 33 2.93 -0.46 23.94
CA LEU A 33 2.44 -1.69 24.57
C LEU A 33 1.01 -2.04 24.14
N GLU A 34 0.18 -1.04 23.91
CA GLU A 34 -1.20 -1.18 23.45
C GLU A 34 -1.31 -1.69 22.01
N LEU A 35 -0.25 -1.58 21.20
CA LEU A 35 -0.21 -2.05 19.82
C LEU A 35 0.54 -3.39 19.66
N ARG A 36 0.92 -4.05 20.75
CA ARG A 36 1.73 -5.28 20.72
C ARG A 36 1.09 -6.44 19.94
N ASN A 37 -0.23 -6.45 19.86
CA ASN A 37 -0.98 -7.46 19.10
C ASN A 37 -1.42 -6.96 17.72
N SER A 38 -1.06 -5.74 17.34
CA SER A 38 -1.40 -5.18 16.02
C SER A 38 -0.54 -5.83 14.95
N SER A 39 -1.14 -6.20 13.83
CA SER A 39 -0.43 -6.73 12.68
C SER A 39 -0.84 -5.99 11.42
N TRP A 40 0.05 -5.98 10.44
CA TRP A 40 -0.36 -5.65 9.08
C TRP A 40 -1.31 -6.72 8.54
N GLN A 41 -2.19 -6.34 7.62
CA GLN A 41 -2.83 -7.31 6.72
C GLN A 41 -1.76 -8.17 6.02
N GLU A 42 -2.08 -9.40 5.62
CA GLU A 42 -1.10 -10.31 5.01
C GLU A 42 -0.55 -9.76 3.67
N GLY A 43 -1.46 -9.37 2.77
CA GLY A 43 -1.14 -8.91 1.42
C GLY A 43 -0.68 -7.45 1.28
N TYR A 44 -0.36 -7.08 0.05
CA TYR A 44 -0.16 -5.70 -0.40
C TYR A 44 -0.43 -5.61 -1.90
N ALA A 45 -0.80 -4.42 -2.38
CA ALA A 45 -0.88 -4.11 -3.81
C ALA A 45 0.29 -3.17 -4.19
N ALA A 46 0.88 -3.39 -5.37
CA ALA A 46 1.96 -2.57 -5.87
C ALA A 46 1.80 -2.31 -7.37
N PHE A 47 1.93 -1.05 -7.76
CA PHE A 47 1.78 -0.59 -9.13
C PHE A 47 2.96 0.29 -9.51
N SER A 48 3.54 0.07 -10.70
CA SER A 48 4.61 0.91 -11.23
C SER A 48 4.03 2.11 -11.94
N ILE A 49 4.64 3.28 -11.73
CA ILE A 49 4.29 4.52 -12.45
C ILE A 49 5.52 5.07 -13.17
N GLY A 50 5.29 5.78 -14.28
CA GLY A 50 6.32 6.59 -14.92
C GLY A 50 6.59 7.89 -14.14
N VAL A 51 7.71 8.54 -14.42
CA VAL A 51 8.10 9.82 -13.79
C VAL A 51 7.02 10.90 -13.94
N SER A 52 6.32 10.92 -15.07
CA SER A 52 5.22 11.85 -15.32
C SER A 52 4.03 11.69 -14.36
N GLY A 53 3.88 10.51 -13.73
CA GLY A 53 2.79 10.24 -12.78
C GLY A 53 3.11 10.61 -11.33
N VAL A 54 4.33 11.07 -11.02
CA VAL A 54 4.79 11.30 -9.64
C VAL A 54 3.98 12.38 -8.93
N GLU A 55 3.72 13.51 -9.60
CA GLU A 55 2.99 14.64 -9.01
C GLU A 55 1.52 14.29 -8.76
N GLU A 56 0.86 13.67 -9.74
CA GLU A 56 -0.51 13.18 -9.61
C GLU A 56 -0.63 12.16 -8.47
N THR A 57 0.28 11.19 -8.41
CA THR A 57 0.29 10.15 -7.35
C THR A 57 0.55 10.76 -5.98
N THR A 58 1.44 11.74 -5.88
CA THR A 58 1.71 12.45 -4.62
C THR A 58 0.47 13.19 -4.13
N THR A 59 -0.22 13.88 -5.03
CA THR A 59 -1.47 14.61 -4.71
C THR A 59 -2.57 13.64 -4.27
N TYR A 60 -2.70 12.52 -4.97
CA TYR A 60 -3.61 11.45 -4.61
C TYR A 60 -3.35 10.93 -3.19
N ILE A 61 -2.10 10.55 -2.85
CA ILE A 61 -1.75 10.04 -1.52
C ILE A 61 -2.05 11.06 -0.40
N ARG A 62 -1.79 12.34 -0.64
CA ARG A 62 -2.03 13.42 0.36
C ARG A 62 -3.50 13.57 0.73
N THR A 63 -4.41 13.24 -0.16
CA THR A 63 -5.86 13.41 0.02
C THR A 63 -6.56 12.12 0.50
N GLN A 64 -5.79 11.04 0.75
CA GLN A 64 -6.37 9.73 1.04
C GLN A 64 -7.15 9.64 2.35
N GLU A 65 -6.80 10.43 3.36
CA GLU A 65 -7.56 10.45 4.60
C GLU A 65 -9.01 10.87 4.36
N GLU A 66 -9.23 11.89 3.52
CA GLU A 66 -10.56 12.36 3.15
C GLU A 66 -11.26 11.36 2.22
N HIS A 67 -10.53 10.77 1.27
CA HIS A 67 -11.06 9.77 0.35
C HIS A 67 -11.61 8.55 1.11
N HIS A 68 -10.86 8.04 2.09
CA HIS A 68 -11.22 6.86 2.88
C HIS A 68 -12.41 7.10 3.83
N ARG A 69 -12.85 8.34 4.05
CA ARG A 69 -14.11 8.61 4.77
C ARG A 69 -15.34 8.19 3.99
N THR A 70 -15.25 8.17 2.66
CA THR A 70 -16.39 7.93 1.77
C THR A 70 -16.18 6.75 0.83
N ARG A 71 -14.94 6.26 0.70
CA ARG A 71 -14.59 5.15 -0.18
C ARG A 71 -13.93 3.99 0.56
N PRO A 72 -14.52 2.79 0.53
CA PRO A 72 -13.91 1.58 1.06
C PRO A 72 -12.61 1.19 0.33
N PHE A 73 -11.72 0.52 1.05
CA PHE A 73 -10.46 -0.03 0.52
C PHE A 73 -10.68 -0.93 -0.70
N ARG A 74 -11.68 -1.81 -0.65
CA ARG A 74 -12.01 -2.73 -1.75
C ARG A 74 -12.27 -2.00 -3.07
N ASP A 75 -13.10 -0.97 -3.05
CA ASP A 75 -13.48 -0.17 -4.23
C ASP A 75 -12.29 0.59 -4.83
N GLU A 76 -11.30 0.89 -3.99
CA GLU A 76 -10.06 1.54 -4.39
C GLU A 76 -9.09 0.56 -5.05
N VAL A 77 -8.89 -0.62 -4.46
CA VAL A 77 -8.07 -1.68 -5.07
C VAL A 77 -8.65 -2.11 -6.40
N GLU A 78 -9.97 -2.31 -6.48
CA GLU A 78 -10.65 -2.61 -7.73
C GLU A 78 -10.46 -1.51 -8.79
N LEU A 79 -10.49 -0.23 -8.39
CA LEU A 79 -10.24 0.88 -9.32
C LEU A 79 -8.83 0.79 -9.92
N PHE A 80 -7.81 0.55 -9.11
CA PHE A 80 -6.44 0.37 -9.60
C PHE A 80 -6.32 -0.88 -10.47
N LEU A 81 -6.97 -1.97 -10.04
CA LEU A 81 -7.31 -3.17 -10.80
C LEU A 81 -7.56 -2.87 -12.27
N ARG A 82 -8.68 -2.17 -12.45
CA ARG A 82 -9.26 -1.80 -13.74
C ARG A 82 -8.42 -0.78 -14.49
N ARG A 83 -7.88 0.24 -13.81
CA ARG A 83 -7.07 1.30 -14.42
C ARG A 83 -5.80 0.75 -15.05
N HIS A 84 -5.18 -0.25 -14.42
CA HIS A 84 -3.97 -0.89 -14.93
C HIS A 84 -4.26 -2.08 -15.87
N GLY A 85 -5.53 -2.36 -16.16
CA GLY A 85 -5.93 -3.43 -17.08
C GLY A 85 -5.56 -4.83 -16.59
N LEU A 86 -5.48 -5.03 -15.27
CA LEU A 86 -5.13 -6.33 -14.69
C LEU A 86 -6.41 -7.15 -14.46
N GLU A 87 -6.40 -8.39 -14.92
CA GLU A 87 -7.38 -9.39 -14.50
C GLU A 87 -7.12 -9.78 -13.04
N TYR A 88 -8.18 -9.91 -12.25
CA TYR A 88 -8.07 -10.28 -10.85
C TYR A 88 -9.25 -11.16 -10.43
N ASP A 89 -9.01 -12.04 -9.46
CA ASP A 89 -10.07 -12.78 -8.76
C ASP A 89 -10.65 -11.90 -7.64
N VAL A 90 -11.96 -11.96 -7.43
CA VAL A 90 -12.63 -11.23 -6.34
C VAL A 90 -12.05 -11.61 -4.97
N SER A 91 -11.53 -12.84 -4.81
CA SER A 91 -10.86 -13.26 -3.58
C SER A 91 -9.57 -12.47 -3.28
N MET A 92 -9.03 -11.72 -4.24
CA MET A 92 -7.90 -10.81 -4.03
C MET A 92 -8.31 -9.47 -3.38
N LEU A 93 -9.62 -9.22 -3.28
CA LEU A 93 -10.20 -8.02 -2.69
C LEU A 93 -10.79 -8.25 -1.28
N GLU A 94 -10.71 -9.48 -0.78
CA GLU A 94 -11.12 -9.90 0.58
C GLU A 94 -9.91 -9.92 1.53
#